data_AF-A0A1G9JFR3-F1
#
_entry.id   AF-A0A1G9JFR3-F1
#
_cell.length_a   1.000
_cell.length_b   1.000
_cell.length_c   1.000
_cell.angle_alpha   90.00
_cell.angle_beta   90.00
_cell.angle_gamma   90.00
#
_symmetry.space_group_name_H-M   'P 1'
#
loop_
_entity.id
_entity.type
_entity.pdbx_description
1 polymer ?
#
loop_
_entity_poly.entity_id
_entity_poly.type
_entity_poly.pdbx_seq_one_letter_code
_entity_poly.pdbx_strand_id
1 'polypeptide(L)'
;MSDAFTVLWTHDTCRALRTAGRVDERPPVAFSGVHSSLPTWSSARAGDEVYALHVKAGIVHVVSRMRVLDMERRACCGAAPATWQDPAFPGHADWSMLGAGGCGAKPVHVDATPVRFDVPIPGDLLARLTWRNRRGQTRALKYVVDGRLERAASLQGFYRLTSDSAGDLAELVDNETMRRR
;
A
#
# COMPACT_ATOMS: atom_id res chain seq x y z
N MET A 1 19.35 -6.36 2.91
CA MET A 1 18.66 -5.16 3.41
C MET A 1 17.29 -5.15 2.73
N SER A 2 16.21 -5.10 3.49
CA SER A 2 14.87 -4.98 2.94
C SER A 2 14.66 -3.59 2.36
N ASP A 3 13.91 -3.52 1.27
CA ASP A 3 13.48 -2.27 0.67
C ASP A 3 12.12 -1.86 1.23
N ALA A 4 11.82 -0.56 1.14
CA ALA A 4 10.52 -0.03 1.48
C ALA A 4 9.89 0.61 0.25
N PHE A 5 8.58 0.43 0.09
CA PHE A 5 7.81 0.95 -1.02
C PHE A 5 6.58 1.71 -0.54
N THR A 6 6.03 2.55 -1.38
CA THR A 6 4.72 3.16 -1.19
C THR A 6 3.76 2.69 -2.26
N VAL A 7 2.50 2.53 -1.89
CA VAL A 7 1.39 2.22 -2.79
C VAL A 7 0.22 3.14 -2.48
N LEU A 8 -0.38 3.76 -3.50
CA LEU A 8 -1.60 4.54 -3.31
C LEU A 8 -2.81 3.60 -3.25
N TRP A 9 -3.50 3.58 -2.11
CA TRP A 9 -4.87 3.08 -2.05
C TRP A 9 -5.81 4.23 -2.39
N THR A 10 -6.53 4.05 -3.49
CA THR A 10 -7.38 5.10 -4.08
C THR A 10 -8.52 5.46 -3.13
N HIS A 11 -9.19 6.57 -3.43
CA HIS A 11 -10.38 6.96 -2.69
C HIS A 11 -11.44 5.84 -2.65
N ASP A 12 -11.63 5.15 -3.78
CA ASP A 12 -12.60 4.07 -3.88
C ASP A 12 -12.20 2.83 -3.06
N THR A 13 -10.93 2.43 -3.10
CA THR A 13 -10.41 1.34 -2.25
C THR A 13 -10.61 1.68 -0.77
N CYS A 14 -10.22 2.88 -0.35
CA CYS A 14 -10.37 3.31 1.04
C CYS A 14 -11.84 3.47 1.47
N ARG A 15 -12.72 3.90 0.57
CA ARG A 15 -14.16 3.94 0.80
C ARG A 15 -14.71 2.53 0.98
N ALA A 16 -14.35 1.59 0.10
CA ALA A 16 -14.78 0.20 0.19
C ALA A 16 -14.32 -0.48 1.48
N LEU A 17 -13.07 -0.25 1.92
CA LEU A 17 -12.55 -0.75 3.19
C LEU A 17 -13.38 -0.26 4.39
N ARG A 18 -13.75 1.04 4.41
CA ARG A 18 -14.61 1.59 5.47
C ARG A 18 -16.00 0.98 5.45
N THR A 19 -16.64 0.91 4.28
CA THR A 19 -17.99 0.35 4.12
C THR A 19 -18.04 -1.12 4.54
N ALA A 20 -16.98 -1.87 4.26
CA ALA A 20 -16.85 -3.27 4.63
C ALA A 20 -16.43 -3.50 6.10
N GLY A 21 -16.29 -2.46 6.91
CA GLY A 21 -15.95 -2.58 8.33
C GLY A 21 -14.50 -2.95 8.62
N ARG A 22 -13.58 -2.81 7.65
CA ARG A 22 -12.17 -3.27 7.77
C ARG A 22 -11.26 -2.37 8.59
N VAL A 23 -11.78 -1.30 9.19
CA VAL A 23 -11.00 -0.44 10.09
C VAL A 23 -10.59 -1.26 11.32
N ASP A 24 -9.36 -1.07 11.78
CA ASP A 24 -8.74 -1.84 12.87
C ASP A 24 -8.48 -3.34 12.56
N GLU A 25 -8.87 -3.83 11.39
CA GLU A 25 -8.49 -5.15 10.88
C GLU A 25 -7.14 -5.11 10.14
N ARG A 26 -6.44 -6.25 10.13
CA ARG A 26 -5.14 -6.40 9.45
C ARG A 26 -5.34 -7.12 8.12
N PRO A 27 -5.00 -6.50 6.97
CA PRO A 27 -5.07 -7.19 5.69
C PRO A 27 -4.05 -8.34 5.68
N PRO A 28 -4.47 -9.60 5.44
CA PRO A 28 -3.55 -10.72 5.31
C PRO A 28 -2.93 -10.79 3.90
N VAL A 29 -3.49 -10.03 2.97
CA VAL A 29 -3.15 -10.04 1.55
C VAL A 29 -3.39 -8.66 0.92
N ALA A 30 -2.54 -8.31 -0.04
CA ALA A 30 -2.80 -7.27 -1.03
C ALA A 30 -2.71 -7.91 -2.43
N PHE A 31 -3.03 -7.16 -3.48
CA PHE A 31 -2.96 -7.69 -4.85
C PHE A 31 -2.10 -6.81 -5.75
N SER A 32 -1.23 -7.47 -6.51
CA SER A 32 -0.50 -6.87 -7.62
C SER A 32 -1.26 -7.12 -8.91
N GLY A 33 -1.21 -6.22 -9.89
CA GLY A 33 -1.80 -6.47 -11.21
C GLY A 33 -0.92 -6.04 -12.37
N VAL A 34 -1.40 -6.32 -13.59
CA VAL A 34 -0.66 -6.10 -14.85
C VAL A 34 -1.01 -4.78 -15.55
N HIS A 35 -2.06 -4.09 -15.11
CA HIS A 35 -2.49 -2.78 -15.64
C HIS A 35 -2.37 -1.69 -14.59
N SER A 36 -2.44 -0.42 -15.01
CA SER A 36 -2.40 0.76 -14.13
C SER A 36 -3.51 0.82 -13.07
N SER A 37 -4.56 -0.01 -13.20
CA SER A 37 -5.60 -0.18 -12.19
C SER A 37 -5.11 -0.84 -10.91
N LEU A 38 -3.98 -1.56 -10.97
CA LEU A 38 -3.31 -2.11 -9.80
C LEU A 38 -1.82 -1.76 -9.81
N PRO A 39 -1.22 -1.51 -8.64
CA PRO A 39 0.23 -1.43 -8.52
C PRO A 39 0.88 -2.73 -9.03
N THR A 40 1.95 -2.61 -9.80
CA THR A 40 2.81 -3.76 -10.10
C THR A 40 3.84 -3.90 -8.98
N TRP A 41 3.69 -4.92 -8.14
CA TRP A 41 4.61 -5.20 -7.03
C TRP A 41 5.85 -5.98 -7.49
N SER A 42 6.15 -6.01 -8.80
CA SER A 42 7.17 -6.88 -9.40
C SER A 42 8.59 -6.65 -8.89
N SER A 43 8.84 -5.52 -8.22
CA SER A 43 10.13 -5.22 -7.59
C SER A 43 10.21 -5.57 -6.10
N ALA A 44 9.09 -5.90 -5.47
CA ALA A 44 9.06 -6.30 -4.07
C ALA A 44 9.50 -7.75 -3.92
N ARG A 45 10.03 -8.07 -2.74
CA ARG A 45 10.46 -9.40 -2.31
C ARG A 45 9.98 -9.65 -0.88
N ALA A 46 10.00 -10.92 -0.48
CA ALA A 46 9.77 -11.28 0.91
C ALA A 46 10.74 -10.52 1.83
N GLY A 47 10.20 -9.92 2.89
CA GLY A 47 10.91 -9.07 3.84
C GLY A 47 10.84 -7.57 3.53
N ASP A 48 10.40 -7.16 2.34
CA ASP A 48 10.23 -5.74 2.01
C ASP A 48 9.01 -5.14 2.71
N GLU A 49 9.08 -3.84 2.99
CA GLU A 49 8.00 -3.06 3.59
C GLU A 49 7.22 -2.30 2.53
N VAL A 50 5.91 -2.17 2.72
CA VAL A 50 5.02 -1.42 1.85
C VAL A 50 4.08 -0.56 2.67
N TYR A 51 4.12 0.74 2.44
CA TYR A 51 3.24 1.72 3.05
C TYR A 51 2.07 2.00 2.11
N ALA A 52 0.86 1.57 2.50
CA ALA A 52 -0.38 1.96 1.84
C ALA A 52 -0.70 3.40 2.21
N LEU A 53 -0.75 4.27 1.21
CA LEU A 53 -1.02 5.70 1.36
C LEU A 53 -2.41 6.04 0.85
N HIS A 54 -3.05 7.04 1.47
CA HIS A 54 -4.32 7.60 1.02
C HIS A 54 -4.28 9.12 1.06
N VAL A 55 -4.82 9.77 0.02
CA VAL A 55 -4.92 11.23 -0.04
C VAL A 55 -6.36 11.65 0.19
N LYS A 56 -6.59 12.48 1.21
CA LYS A 56 -7.90 13.07 1.51
C LYS A 56 -7.75 14.56 1.72
N ALA A 57 -8.45 15.35 0.91
CA ALA A 57 -8.39 16.82 0.95
C ALA A 57 -6.95 17.37 0.93
N GLY A 58 -6.05 16.74 0.16
CA GLY A 58 -4.63 17.11 0.06
C GLY A 58 -3.74 16.64 1.22
N ILE A 59 -4.29 16.02 2.26
CA ILE A 59 -3.49 15.42 3.34
C ILE A 59 -3.23 13.96 2.98
N VAL A 60 -1.95 13.55 3.04
CA VAL A 60 -1.52 12.18 2.81
C VAL A 60 -1.53 11.44 4.14
N HIS A 61 -2.15 10.26 4.16
CA HIS A 61 -2.25 9.41 5.35
C HIS A 61 -1.59 8.07 5.09
N VAL A 62 -0.94 7.50 6.10
CA VAL A 62 -0.57 6.09 6.11
C VAL A 62 -1.78 5.28 6.55
N VAL A 63 -2.27 4.42 5.66
CA VAL A 63 -3.43 3.55 5.92
C VAL A 63 -3.02 2.26 6.60
N SER A 64 -1.92 1.67 6.15
CA SER A 64 -1.32 0.47 6.72
C SER A 64 0.15 0.39 6.32
N ARG A 65 0.99 -0.09 7.23
CA ARG A 65 2.30 -0.68 6.91
C ARG A 65 2.12 -2.17 6.69
N MET A 66 2.78 -2.73 5.68
CA MET A 66 2.67 -4.13 5.28
C MET A 66 4.06 -4.68 4.99
N ARG A 67 4.45 -5.75 5.68
CA ARG A 67 5.66 -6.51 5.39
C ARG A 67 5.32 -7.66 4.45
N VAL A 68 5.98 -7.72 3.30
CA VAL A 68 5.78 -8.79 2.31
C VAL A 68 6.29 -10.11 2.88
N LEU A 69 5.43 -11.12 2.90
CA LEU A 69 5.77 -12.47 3.32
C LEU A 69 6.06 -13.36 2.11
N ASP A 70 5.22 -13.27 1.08
CA ASP A 70 5.30 -14.09 -0.13
C ASP A 70 4.39 -13.53 -1.23
N MET A 71 4.63 -13.94 -2.47
CA MET A 71 3.85 -13.52 -3.64
C MET A 71 3.26 -14.69 -4.42
N GLU A 72 3.55 -15.93 -4.01
CA GLU A 72 2.98 -17.13 -4.61
C GLU A 72 1.57 -17.42 -4.09
N ARG A 73 0.76 -18.12 -4.90
CA ARG A 73 -0.56 -18.59 -4.47
C ARG A 73 -0.37 -19.64 -3.37
N ARG A 74 -1.08 -19.46 -2.25
CA ARG A 74 -1.09 -20.41 -1.12
C ARG A 74 -2.46 -21.03 -0.92
N ALA A 75 -2.53 -22.01 -0.01
CA ALA A 75 -3.78 -22.66 0.39
C ALA A 75 -4.84 -21.65 0.88
N CYS A 76 -4.43 -20.58 1.57
CA CYS A 76 -5.34 -19.53 2.04
C CYS A 76 -5.99 -18.72 0.91
N CYS A 77 -5.46 -18.77 -0.32
CA CYS A 77 -6.10 -18.17 -1.49
C CYS A 77 -7.33 -18.94 -1.97
N GLY A 78 -7.47 -20.20 -1.56
CA GLY A 78 -8.46 -21.15 -2.07
C GLY A 78 -8.10 -21.74 -3.43
N ALA A 79 -9.00 -22.56 -3.99
CA ALA A 79 -8.81 -23.22 -5.28
C ALA A 79 -8.62 -22.20 -6.41
N ALA A 80 -7.72 -22.51 -7.36
CA ALA A 80 -7.55 -21.68 -8.55
C ALA A 80 -8.85 -21.67 -9.37
N PRO A 81 -9.20 -20.53 -10.01
CA PRO A 81 -10.39 -20.46 -10.84
C PRO A 81 -10.28 -21.45 -12.01
N ALA A 82 -11.35 -22.22 -12.26
CA ALA A 82 -11.42 -23.11 -13.42
C ALA A 82 -11.87 -22.34 -14.67
N THR A 83 -12.64 -21.27 -14.47
CA THR A 83 -13.16 -20.39 -15.50
C THR A 83 -12.94 -18.92 -15.14
N TRP A 84 -13.10 -18.02 -16.10
CA TRP A 84 -12.98 -16.58 -15.85
C TRP A 84 -14.09 -16.01 -14.95
N GLN A 85 -15.19 -16.74 -14.76
CA GLN A 85 -16.32 -16.34 -13.91
C GLN A 85 -16.07 -16.69 -12.43
N ASP A 86 -15.17 -17.65 -12.18
CA ASP A 86 -14.84 -18.05 -10.82
C ASP A 86 -14.05 -16.95 -10.12
N PRO A 87 -14.29 -16.73 -8.81
CA PRO A 87 -13.47 -15.81 -8.03
C PRO A 87 -11.99 -16.22 -8.11
N ALA A 88 -11.11 -15.27 -8.42
CA ALA A 88 -9.67 -15.57 -8.52
C ALA A 88 -9.05 -15.99 -7.16
N PHE A 89 -9.58 -15.43 -6.06
CA PHE A 89 -9.07 -15.62 -4.70
C PHE A 89 -10.23 -15.79 -3.69
N PRO A 90 -10.98 -16.89 -3.73
CA PRO A 90 -12.16 -17.07 -2.89
C PRO A 90 -11.85 -17.04 -1.39
N GLY A 91 -10.65 -17.48 -0.97
CA GLY A 91 -10.22 -17.40 0.44
C GLY A 91 -9.91 -15.99 0.95
N HIS A 92 -9.99 -14.98 0.08
CA HIS A 92 -9.74 -13.57 0.40
C HIS A 92 -10.88 -12.64 -0.06
N ALA A 93 -12.11 -13.16 -0.14
CA ALA A 93 -13.29 -12.38 -0.56
C ALA A 93 -13.50 -11.10 0.26
N ASP A 94 -13.25 -11.20 1.57
CA ASP A 94 -13.34 -10.10 2.55
C ASP A 94 -12.39 -8.93 2.26
N TRP A 95 -11.33 -9.19 1.49
CA TRP A 95 -10.27 -8.24 1.11
C TRP A 95 -10.21 -8.00 -0.40
N SER A 96 -11.26 -8.39 -1.13
CA SER A 96 -11.30 -8.34 -2.60
C SER A 96 -11.13 -6.93 -3.16
N MET A 97 -11.55 -5.91 -2.42
CA MET A 97 -11.38 -4.49 -2.78
C MET A 97 -9.92 -4.04 -2.88
N LEU A 98 -8.98 -4.83 -2.36
CA LEU A 98 -7.54 -4.58 -2.51
C LEU A 98 -6.99 -5.05 -3.87
N GLY A 99 -7.85 -5.57 -4.75
CA GLY A 99 -7.51 -5.88 -6.14
C GLY A 99 -7.67 -7.34 -6.55
N ALA A 100 -8.37 -8.18 -5.79
CA ALA A 100 -8.51 -9.61 -6.09
C ALA A 100 -9.15 -9.89 -7.46
N GLY A 101 -10.07 -9.02 -7.91
CA GLY A 101 -10.72 -9.10 -9.22
C GLY A 101 -9.98 -8.40 -10.35
N GLY A 102 -8.79 -7.86 -10.09
CA GLY A 102 -8.02 -7.18 -11.13
C GLY A 102 -7.52 -8.14 -12.21
N CYS A 103 -7.45 -7.65 -13.45
CA CYS A 103 -6.84 -8.40 -14.55
C CYS A 103 -5.40 -8.76 -14.17
N GLY A 104 -5.05 -10.04 -14.32
CA GLY A 104 -3.73 -10.57 -13.97
C GLY A 104 -3.36 -10.41 -12.49
N ALA A 105 -4.36 -10.30 -11.60
CA ALA A 105 -4.12 -10.15 -10.17
C ALA A 105 -3.29 -11.32 -9.63
N LYS A 106 -2.26 -10.98 -8.84
CA LYS A 106 -1.43 -11.93 -8.09
C LYS A 106 -1.51 -11.60 -6.61
N PRO A 107 -1.61 -12.61 -5.73
CA PRO A 107 -1.67 -12.37 -4.30
C PRO A 107 -0.30 -11.88 -3.81
N VAL A 108 -0.31 -10.96 -2.86
CA VAL A 108 0.86 -10.59 -2.08
C VAL A 108 0.49 -10.78 -0.63
N HIS A 109 0.98 -11.86 -0.03
CA HIS A 109 0.77 -12.17 1.37
C HIS A 109 1.59 -11.23 2.22
N VAL A 110 0.95 -10.63 3.23
CA VAL A 110 1.57 -9.60 4.05
C VAL A 110 1.30 -9.81 5.54
N ASP A 111 2.22 -9.35 6.36
CA ASP A 111 2.01 -9.08 7.78
C ASP A 111 1.81 -7.58 7.94
N ALA A 112 0.60 -7.16 8.30
CA ALA A 112 0.17 -5.77 8.24
C ALA A 112 -0.16 -5.19 9.62
N THR A 113 0.02 -3.89 9.74
CA THR A 113 -0.65 -3.10 10.78
C THR A 113 -2.14 -3.03 10.49
N PRO A 114 -2.99 -2.73 11.50
CA PRO A 114 -4.40 -2.47 11.26
C PRO A 114 -4.65 -1.34 10.26
N VAL A 115 -5.72 -1.46 9.45
CA VAL A 115 -6.18 -0.39 8.55
C VAL A 115 -6.68 0.79 9.37
N ARG A 116 -6.12 1.98 9.12
CA ARG A 116 -6.52 3.22 9.77
C ARG A 116 -6.53 4.40 8.80
N PHE A 117 -7.13 5.52 9.20
CA PHE A 117 -7.30 6.69 8.32
C PHE A 117 -6.97 8.01 9.02
N ASP A 118 -6.22 7.93 10.12
CA ASP A 118 -5.94 8.99 11.07
C ASP A 118 -4.44 9.15 11.35
N VAL A 119 -3.55 8.53 10.55
CA VAL A 119 -2.10 8.80 10.57
C VAL A 119 -1.77 9.77 9.44
N PRO A 120 -1.85 11.09 9.64
CA PRO A 120 -1.36 12.03 8.66
C PRO A 120 0.16 11.95 8.57
N ILE A 121 0.70 11.99 7.36
CA ILE A 121 2.11 12.33 7.16
C ILE A 121 2.22 13.84 7.36
N PRO A 122 3.02 14.33 8.34
CA PRO A 122 3.25 15.76 8.52
C PRO A 122 3.71 16.43 7.22
N GLY A 123 3.27 17.66 6.96
CA GLY A 123 3.51 18.32 5.67
C GLY A 123 4.99 18.61 5.39
N ASP A 124 5.75 18.91 6.43
CA ASP A 124 7.21 19.04 6.40
C ASP A 124 7.88 17.70 6.08
N LEU A 125 7.43 16.60 6.70
CA LEU A 125 7.86 15.24 6.36
C LEU A 125 7.51 14.88 4.91
N LEU A 126 6.29 15.16 4.47
CA LEU A 126 5.84 14.89 3.10
C LEU A 126 6.72 15.56 2.06
N ALA A 127 7.15 16.81 2.30
CA ALA A 127 7.99 17.58 1.39
C ALA A 127 9.42 17.02 1.25
N ARG A 128 9.91 16.30 2.26
CA ARG A 128 11.27 15.71 2.30
C ARG A 128 11.32 14.22 1.95
N LEU A 129 10.17 13.54 1.84
CA LEU A 129 10.15 12.16 1.37
C LEU A 129 10.73 12.04 -0.03
N THR A 130 11.54 11.00 -0.23
CA THR A 130 12.21 10.74 -1.49
C THR A 130 12.10 9.28 -1.91
N TRP A 131 12.00 9.08 -3.22
CA TRP A 131 11.87 7.79 -3.87
C TRP A 131 13.02 7.55 -4.83
N ARG A 132 13.35 6.29 -5.06
CA ARG A 132 14.28 5.85 -6.11
C ARG A 132 13.49 5.31 -7.29
N ASN A 133 13.79 5.82 -8.47
CA ASN A 133 13.28 5.22 -9.70
C ASN A 133 14.04 3.93 -10.06
N ARG A 134 13.61 3.21 -11.10
CA ARG A 134 14.28 1.98 -11.58
C ARG A 134 15.74 2.19 -12.02
N ARG A 135 16.15 3.43 -12.31
CA ARG A 135 17.54 3.80 -12.66
C ARG A 135 18.36 4.22 -11.43
N GLY A 136 17.80 4.08 -10.22
CA GLY A 136 18.46 4.44 -8.95
C GLY A 136 18.47 5.94 -8.64
N GLN A 137 17.84 6.78 -9.46
CA GLN A 137 17.83 8.23 -9.22
C GLN A 137 16.81 8.59 -8.15
N THR A 138 17.24 9.41 -7.20
CA THR A 138 16.40 10.00 -6.16
C THR A 138 15.48 11.06 -6.72
N ARG A 139 14.21 11.04 -6.33
CA ARG A 139 13.19 12.03 -6.72
C ARG A 139 12.31 12.37 -5.53
N ALA A 140 12.01 13.65 -5.38
CA ALA A 140 11.00 14.13 -4.44
C ALA A 140 9.59 14.01 -5.02
N LEU A 141 8.59 14.14 -4.15
CA LEU A 141 7.20 14.20 -4.56
C LEU A 141 6.90 15.50 -5.31
N LYS A 142 6.18 15.40 -6.42
CA LYS A 142 5.70 16.59 -7.14
C LYS A 142 4.39 17.07 -6.54
N TYR A 143 4.12 18.38 -6.67
CA TYR A 143 2.86 19.03 -6.30
C TYR A 143 2.59 19.08 -4.79
N VAL A 144 3.66 19.09 -3.98
CA VAL A 144 3.56 19.43 -2.57
C VAL A 144 3.62 20.94 -2.44
N VAL A 145 2.56 21.55 -1.93
CA VAL A 145 2.40 22.99 -1.70
C VAL A 145 1.90 23.18 -0.28
N ASP A 146 2.61 23.97 0.51
CA ASP A 146 2.29 24.24 1.93
C ASP A 146 2.01 22.96 2.75
N GLY A 147 2.83 21.93 2.52
CA GLY A 147 2.71 20.64 3.21
C GLY A 147 1.52 19.78 2.78
N ARG A 148 0.80 20.17 1.72
CA ARG A 148 -0.35 19.44 1.16
C ARG A 148 -0.03 18.96 -0.25
N LEU A 149 -0.60 17.82 -0.62
CA LEU A 149 -0.49 17.28 -1.96
C LEU A 149 -1.66 17.75 -2.83
N GLU A 150 -1.40 18.64 -3.78
CA GLU A 150 -2.44 19.13 -4.70
C GLU A 150 -2.87 18.08 -5.72
N ARG A 151 -1.95 17.18 -6.10
CA ARG A 151 -2.18 16.15 -7.11
C ARG A 151 -1.61 14.82 -6.68
N ALA A 152 -2.47 13.82 -6.51
CA ALA A 152 -2.08 12.46 -6.12
C ALA A 152 -1.35 11.68 -7.23
N ALA A 153 -1.28 12.21 -8.47
CA ALA A 153 -0.65 11.55 -9.61
C ALA A 153 0.83 11.19 -9.35
N SER A 154 1.53 11.95 -8.52
CA SER A 154 2.93 11.67 -8.15
C SER A 154 3.08 10.48 -7.17
N LEU A 155 1.98 10.03 -6.54
CA LEU A 155 1.91 8.83 -5.69
C LEU A 155 1.32 7.62 -6.41
N GLN A 156 0.76 7.78 -7.62
CA GLN A 156 0.16 6.68 -8.37
C GLN A 156 1.24 5.72 -8.88
N GLY A 157 1.39 4.58 -8.21
CA GLY A 157 2.32 3.52 -8.61
C GLY A 157 2.83 2.72 -7.43
N PHE A 158 3.87 1.96 -7.69
CA PHE A 158 4.64 1.21 -6.70
C PHE A 158 6.07 1.73 -6.72
N TYR A 159 6.43 2.55 -5.73
CA TYR A 159 7.70 3.28 -5.74
C TYR A 159 8.55 2.94 -4.54
N ARG A 160 9.83 2.67 -4.78
CA ARG A 160 10.83 2.40 -3.74
C ARG A 160 11.22 3.70 -3.04
N LEU A 161 11.20 3.72 -1.72
CA LEU A 161 11.71 4.81 -0.89
C LEU A 161 13.24 4.77 -0.82
N THR A 162 13.87 5.92 -0.56
CA THR A 162 15.23 5.92 -0.04
C THR A 162 15.25 5.38 1.39
N SER A 163 16.41 4.92 1.87
CA SER A 163 16.54 4.37 3.22
C SER A 163 16.14 5.39 4.30
N ASP A 164 16.51 6.67 4.14
CA ASP A 164 16.18 7.72 5.10
C ASP A 164 14.65 7.95 5.14
N SER A 165 14.01 8.09 3.98
CA SER A 165 12.56 8.26 3.89
C SER A 165 11.78 7.02 4.36
N ALA A 166 12.36 5.83 4.22
CA ALA A 166 11.81 4.60 4.79
C ALA A 166 11.86 4.61 6.32
N GLY A 167 12.99 5.07 6.90
CA GLY A 167 13.16 5.25 8.34
C GLY A 167 12.16 6.26 8.91
N ASP A 168 12.02 7.41 8.25
CA ASP A 168 11.08 8.45 8.66
C ASP A 168 9.61 7.96 8.71
N LEU A 169 9.17 7.17 7.71
CA LEU A 169 7.83 6.59 7.72
C LEU A 169 7.67 5.47 8.75
N ALA A 170 8.72 4.69 9.00
CA ALA A 170 8.70 3.67 10.05
C ALA A 170 8.50 4.33 11.42
N GLU A 171 9.29 5.36 11.72
CA GLU A 171 9.20 6.13 12.97
C GLU A 171 7.81 6.75 13.15
N LEU A 172 7.25 7.36 12.11
CA LEU A 172 5.89 7.90 12.13
C LEU A 172 4.86 6.83 12.55
N VAL A 173 4.88 5.67 11.91
CA VAL A 173 3.92 4.59 12.16
C VAL A 173 4.12 3.96 13.54
N ASP A 174 5.36 3.79 13.98
CA ASP A 174 5.68 3.18 15.28
C ASP A 174 5.28 4.11 16.43
N ASN A 175 5.55 5.41 16.32
CA ASN A 175 5.10 6.42 17.30
C ASN A 175 3.57 6.44 17.45
N GLU A 176 2.86 6.38 16.33
CA GLU A 176 1.39 6.34 16.31
C GLU A 176 0.80 5.03 16.84
N THR A 177 1.57 3.94 16.77
CA THR A 177 1.19 2.65 17.37
C THR A 177 1.40 2.67 18.88
N MET A 178 2.47 3.30 19.37
CA MET A 178 2.75 3.45 20.80
C MET A 178 1.74 4.33 21.51
N ARG A 179 1.30 5.45 20.89
CA ARG A 179 0.31 6.38 21.47
C ARG A 179 -1.06 5.76 21.79
N ARG A 180 -1.35 4.58 21.23
CA ARG A 180 -2.62 3.86 21.42
C ARG A 180 -2.54 2.69 22.41
N ARG A 181 -1.36 2.40 22.95
CA ARG A 181 -1.16 1.41 24.02
C ARG A 181 -1.23 2.09 25.39
#